data_AF-A0A940AM33-F1
#
_entry.id   AF-A0A940AM33-F1
#
_cell.length_a   1.000
_cell.length_b   1.000
_cell.length_c   1.000
_cell.angle_alpha   90.00
_cell.angle_beta   90.00
_cell.angle_gamma   90.00
#
_symmetry.space_group_name_H-M   'P 1'
#
loop_
_entity.id
_entity.type
_entity.pdbx_description
1 polymer ?
#
loop_
_entity_poly.entity_id
_entity_poly.type
_entity_poly.pdbx_seq_one_letter_code
_entity_poly.pdbx_strand_id
1 'polypeptide(L)' 'MIKYLEKSARTEEAAIAEALSELGLDRDDVSVEILERAKSGFLGIGASPARVRVSYELPDEEPAKAPQPAKSEAKPKAEK' A
#
# COMPACT_ATOMS: atom_id res chain seq x y z
N MET A 1 16.42 -3.99 0.99
CA MET A 1 15.73 -4.80 -0.05
C MET A 1 14.75 -3.89 -0.76
N ILE A 2 14.65 -3.93 -2.09
CA ILE A 2 13.70 -3.10 -2.83
C ILE A 2 12.29 -3.65 -2.58
N LYS A 3 11.42 -2.85 -1.97
CA LYS A 3 10.00 -3.18 -1.82
C LYS A 3 9.22 -2.47 -2.92
N TYR A 4 8.08 -3.05 -3.30
CA TYR A 4 7.16 -2.44 -4.25
C TYR A 4 5.74 -2.52 -3.72
N LEU A 5 4.97 -1.47 -3.98
CA LEU A 5 3.54 -1.36 -3.68
C LEU A 5 2.79 -1.19 -4.99
N GLU A 6 1.87 -2.10 -5.28
CA GLU A 6 0.99 -1.99 -6.44
C GLU A 6 -0.35 -1.40 -5.99
N LYS A 7 -0.77 -0.32 -6.66
CA LYS A 7 -2.04 0.33 -6.39
C LYS A 7 -2.80 0.51 -7.69
N SER A 8 -4.12 0.35 -7.62
CA SER A 8 -5.01 0.60 -8.76
C SER A 8 -6.08 1.61 -8.38
N ALA A 9 -6.36 2.53 -9.28
CA ALA A 9 -7.38 3.55 -9.09
C ALA A 9 -8.07 3.91 -10.41
N ARG A 10 -9.09 4.76 -10.33
CA ARG A 10 -9.87 5.17 -11.50
C ARG A 10 -9.04 5.98 -12.52
N THR A 11 -8.01 6.69 -12.06
CA THR A 11 -7.07 7.45 -12.89
C THR A 11 -5.63 7.19 -12.47
N GLU A 12 -4.68 7.50 -13.36
CA GLU A 12 -3.25 7.36 -13.07
C GLU A 12 -2.86 8.24 -11.87
N GLU A 13 -3.34 9.49 -11.83
CA GLU A 13 -3.00 10.42 -10.75
C GLU A 13 -3.56 9.97 -9.40
N ALA A 14 -4.78 9.42 -9.38
CA ALA A 14 -5.39 8.90 -8.15
C ALA A 14 -4.60 7.69 -7.62
N ALA A 15 -4.15 6.80 -8.51
CA ALA A 15 -3.40 5.61 -8.11
C ALA A 15 -2.03 6.00 -7.53
N ILE A 16 -1.37 6.99 -8.15
CA ILE A 16 -0.10 7.53 -7.68
C ILE A 16 -0.29 8.24 -6.33
N ALA A 17 -1.30 9.09 -6.20
CA ALA A 17 -1.57 9.81 -4.96
C ALA A 17 -1.85 8.86 -3.79
N GLU A 18 -2.67 7.83 -4.00
CA GLU A 18 -2.93 6.82 -2.96
C GLU A 18 -1.69 6.01 -2.61
N ALA A 19 -0.90 5.58 -3.61
CA ALA A 19 0.32 4.83 -3.36
C ALA A 19 1.37 5.65 -2.60
N LEU A 20 1.57 6.92 -2.98
CA LEU A 20 2.46 7.85 -2.27
C LEU A 20 1.95 8.14 -0.85
N SER A 21 0.64 8.36 -0.70
CA SER A 21 0.04 8.67 0.60
C SER A 21 0.07 7.47 1.56
N GLU A 22 0.03 6.24 1.05
CA GLU A 22 0.16 5.02 1.85
C GLU A 22 1.62 4.75 2.28
N LEU A 23 2.58 5.09 1.40
CA LEU A 23 4.00 4.98 1.71
C LEU A 23 4.51 6.14 2.57
N GLY A 24 3.86 7.31 2.52
CA GLY A 24 4.32 8.53 3.19
C GLY A 24 5.67 9.04 2.67
N LEU A 25 6.05 8.61 1.47
CA LEU A 25 7.30 8.95 0.80
C LEU A 25 7.04 9.92 -0.35
N ASP A 26 8.00 10.79 -0.60
CA ASP A 26 7.96 11.71 -1.72
C ASP A 26 8.29 10.98 -3.03
N ARG A 27 7.73 11.50 -4.13
CA ARG A 27 7.92 11.01 -5.51
C ARG A 27 9.38 11.02 -5.96
N ASP A 28 10.24 11.76 -5.26
CA ASP A 28 11.67 11.83 -5.52
C ASP A 28 12.44 10.65 -4.92
N ASP A 29 11.90 9.99 -3.88
CA ASP A 29 12.51 8.85 -3.19
C ASP A 29 11.93 7.50 -3.64
N VAL A 30 10.96 7.51 -4.56
CA VAL A 30 10.26 6.31 -5.02
C VAL A 30 10.17 6.25 -6.55
N SER A 31 10.30 5.06 -7.12
CA SER A 31 10.17 4.81 -8.55
C SER A 31 8.75 4.39 -8.90
N VAL A 32 8.03 5.24 -9.63
CA VAL A 32 6.66 4.99 -10.10
C VAL A 32 6.70 4.35 -11.49
N GLU A 33 6.17 3.15 -11.61
CA GLU A 33 6.01 2.42 -12.88
C GLU A 33 4.51 2.27 -13.20
N ILE A 34 4.08 2.77 -14.36
CA ILE A 34 2.69 2.65 -14.80
C ILE A 34 2.53 1.33 -15.56
N LEU A 35 1.86 0.37 -14.93
CA LEU A 35 1.59 -0.94 -15.54
C LEU A 35 0.42 -0.87 -16.51
N GLU A 36 -0.64 -0.16 -16.12
CA GLU A 36 -1.84 0.02 -16.94
C GLU A 36 -2.28 1.47 -16.88
N ARG A 37 -2.37 2.11 -18.05
CA ARG A 37 -2.87 3.47 -18.19
C ARG A 37 -4.39 3.48 -18.03
N ALA A 38 -4.91 4.37 -17.18
CA ALA A 38 -6.35 4.57 -17.09
C ALA A 38 -6.90 4.93 -18.47
N LYS A 39 -7.82 4.13 -18.96
CA LYS A 39 -8.53 4.41 -20.20
C LYS A 39 -9.89 4.95 -19.81
N SER A 40 -10.08 6.26 -19.96
CA SER A 40 -11.40 6.85 -19.80
C SER A 40 -12.23 6.51 -21.04
N GLY A 41 -13.09 5.50 -20.92
CA GLY A 41 -14.02 5.10 -21.98
C GLY A 41 -15.01 6.22 -22.33
N PHE A 42 -15.60 6.14 -23.52
CA PHE A 42 -16.64 7.07 -23.95
C PHE A 42 -17.88 6.88 -23.06
N LEU A 43 -18.27 7.91 -22.30
CA LEU A 43 -19.48 7.93 -21.45
C LEU A 43 -19.54 6.80 -20.39
N GLY A 44 -18.40 6.40 -19.82
CA GLY A 44 -18.35 5.41 -18.73
C GLY A 44 -18.42 3.94 -19.18
N ILE A 45 -18.51 3.67 -20.49
CA ILE A 45 -18.48 2.31 -21.03
C ILE A 45 -17.06 2.02 -21.52
N GLY A 46 -16.43 0.98 -20.95
CA GLY A 46 -15.04 0.61 -21.26
C GLY A 46 -13.99 1.43 -20.49
N ALA A 47 -14.33 1.95 -19.31
CA ALA A 47 -13.34 2.55 -18.43
C ALA A 47 -12.47 1.45 -17.80
N SER A 48 -11.16 1.48 -18.08
CA SER A 48 -10.19 0.60 -17.42
C SER A 48 -9.48 1.37 -16.31
N PRO A 49 -9.37 0.80 -15.09
CA PRO A 49 -8.62 1.42 -14.00
C PRO A 49 -7.14 1.56 -14.36
N ALA A 50 -6.47 2.58 -13.83
CA ALA A 50 -5.02 2.64 -13.87
C ALA A 50 -4.42 1.67 -12.85
N ARG A 51 -3.29 1.07 -13.20
CA ARG A 51 -2.43 0.32 -12.27
C ARG A 51 -1.05 0.95 -12.26
N VAL A 52 -0.57 1.27 -11.06
CA VAL A 52 0.77 1.80 -10.83
C VAL A 52 1.48 0.97 -9.80
N ARG A 53 2.78 0.78 -9.99
CA ARG A 53 3.67 0.09 -9.08
C ARG A 53 4.70 1.09 -8.59
N VAL A 54 4.74 1.32 -7.29
CA VAL A 54 5.70 2.23 -6.66
C VAL A 54 6.76 1.40 -5.96
N SER A 55 7.99 1.48 -6.43
CA SER A 55 9.14 0.77 -5.86
C SER A 55 9.96 1.74 -5.00
N TYR A 56 10.32 1.35 -3.79
CA TYR A 56 11.01 2.21 -2.84
C TYR A 56 12.07 1.43 -2.06
N GLU A 57 13.17 2.10 -1.76
CA GLU A 57 14.30 1.52 -1.03
C GLU A 57 14.21 1.98 0.43
N LEU A 58 13.64 1.13 1.29
CA LEU A 58 13.76 1.33 2.73
C LEU A 58 15.11 0.80 3.21
N PRO A 59 15.93 1.61 3.91
CA PRO A 59 16.86 1.04 4.86
C PRO A 59 16.01 0.27 5.88
N ASP A 60 16.34 -1.00 6.05
CA ASP A 60 15.57 -1.96 6.82
C ASP A 60 15.44 -1.47 8.28
N GLU A 61 14.32 -0.86 8.63
CA GLU A 61 13.88 -0.74 10.02
C GLU A 61 12.54 -1.45 10.15
N GLU A 62 12.68 -2.73 10.48
CA GLU A 62 11.78 -3.70 11.11
C GLU A 62 10.25 -3.65 10.86
N PRO A 63 9.65 -4.80 10.48
CA PRO A 63 8.20 -4.94 10.36
C PRO A 63 7.57 -5.07 11.75
N ALA A 64 7.33 -3.95 12.45
CA ALA A 64 6.60 -3.98 13.72
C ALA A 64 5.09 -3.74 13.53
N LYS A 65 4.43 -4.54 12.68
CA LYS A 65 2.97 -4.71 12.71
C LYS A 65 2.58 -6.17 12.96
N ALA A 66 3.12 -6.72 14.03
CA ALA A 66 2.42 -7.68 14.86
C ALA A 66 2.88 -7.46 16.31
N PRO A 67 1.98 -6.99 17.17
CA PRO A 67 1.33 -7.98 18.00
C PRO A 67 -0.18 -7.82 17.89
N GLN A 68 -0.82 -8.88 17.37
CA GLN A 68 -2.13 -9.26 17.85
C GLN A 68 -2.05 -9.19 19.38
N PRO A 69 -2.89 -8.39 20.06
CA PRO A 69 -2.86 -8.35 21.51
C PRO A 69 -3.09 -9.78 21.98
N ALA A 70 -2.03 -10.37 22.55
CA ALA A 70 -2.12 -11.57 23.32
C ALA A 70 -3.30 -11.36 24.26
N LYS A 71 -4.35 -12.16 24.06
CA LYS A 71 -5.42 -12.33 25.02
C LYS A 71 -4.74 -12.64 26.34
N SER A 72 -4.65 -11.61 27.17
CA SER A 72 -4.32 -11.70 28.57
C SER A 72 -5.47 -12.43 29.26
N GLU A 73 -5.50 -13.75 29.13
CA GLU A 73 -6.26 -14.64 30.01
C GLU A 73 -5.31 -15.72 30.54
N ALA A 74 -4.17 -15.27 31.08
CA ALA A 74 -3.51 -15.96 32.17
C ALA A 74 -3.80 -15.17 33.46
N LYS A 75 -4.96 -15.45 34.07
CA LYS A 75 -5.13 -15.26 35.52
C LYS A 75 -4.72 -16.58 36.18
N PRO A 76 -3.53 -16.68 36.79
CA PRO A 76 -3.16 -17.83 37.60
C PRO A 76 -3.76 -17.71 39.01
N LYS A 77 -3.79 -18.86 39.70
CA LYS A 77 -3.99 -19.09 41.15
C LYS A 77 -5.44 -19.06 41.66
N ALA A 78 -5.96 -20.23 42.06
CA ALA A 78 -5.76 -20.90 43.37
C ALA A 78 -6.74 -20.33 44.40
N GLU A 79 -7.76 -21.12 44.76
CA GLU A 79 -7.76 -21.94 45.98
C GLU A 79 -7.69 -21.08 47.25
N LYS A 80 -8.88 -20.85 47.85
CA LYS A 80 -9.12 -20.95 49.29
C LYS A 80 -10.62 -21.12 49.53
#